data_AF-A0A9K3D5N9-F1
#
_entry.id   AF-A0A9K3D5N9-F1
#
_cell.length_a   1.000
_cell.length_b   1.000
_cell.length_c   1.000
_cell.angle_alpha   90.00
_cell.angle_beta   90.00
_cell.angle_gamma   90.00
#
_symmetry.space_group_name_H-M   'P 1'
#
loop_
_entity.id
_entity.type
_entity.pdbx_description
1 polymer ?
#
loop_
_entity_poly.entity_id
_entity_poly.type
_entity_poly.pdbx_seq_one_letter_code
_entity_poly.pdbx_strand_id
1 'polypeptide(L)'
;RYEEAIECLEGDIPEPWTKTLVYKLWLCRCYIKLNRPQKAFNVFTSGEPNADAFILLQMIADDCYESRLWKHAARAFRHLVELEEDNEQYIAGYRGACAAMVLESKGVKVK
;
A
#
# COMPACT_ATOMS: atom_id res chain seq x y z
N ARG A 1 15.74 1.03 11.36
CA ARG A 1 15.51 -0.43 11.20
C ARG A 1 14.68 -0.78 9.96
N TYR A 2 13.84 0.11 9.42
CA TYR A 2 13.29 -0.08 8.06
C TYR A 2 14.29 0.39 6.98
N GLU A 3 15.15 1.33 7.33
CA GLU A 3 16.25 1.84 6.51
C GLU A 3 17.26 0.74 6.16
N GLU A 4 17.66 -0.07 7.15
CA GLU A 4 18.54 -1.23 6.93
C GLU A 4 17.83 -2.32 6.10
N ALA A 5 16.55 -2.59 6.40
CA ALA A 5 15.78 -3.60 5.68
C ALA A 5 15.60 -3.24 4.20
N ILE A 6 15.32 -1.96 3.90
CA ILE A 6 15.16 -1.52 2.50
C ILE A 6 16.50 -1.60 1.76
N GLU A 7 17.62 -1.30 2.42
CA GLU A 7 18.95 -1.43 1.82
C GLU A 7 19.24 -2.88 1.42
N CYS A 8 18.92 -3.85 2.29
CA CYS A 8 19.05 -5.27 1.96
C CYS A 8 18.12 -5.71 0.82
N LEU A 9 16.86 -5.23 0.81
CA LEU A 9 15.87 -5.63 -0.18
C LEU A 9 16.07 -4.96 -1.55
N GLU A 10 16.61 -3.74 -1.60
CA GLU A 10 17.01 -3.04 -2.82
C GLU A 10 18.38 -3.50 -3.36
N GLY A 11 19.11 -4.34 -2.62
CA GLY A 11 20.36 -4.95 -3.06
C GLY A 11 20.19 -6.02 -4.14
N ASP A 12 21.29 -6.68 -4.51
CA ASP A 12 21.30 -7.75 -5.52
C ASP A 12 20.66 -9.04 -4.99
N ILE A 13 19.34 -9.11 -5.05
CA ILE A 13 18.57 -10.31 -4.75
C ILE A 13 18.41 -11.12 -6.05
N PRO A 14 18.88 -12.39 -6.08
CA PRO A 14 18.78 -13.20 -7.29
C PRO A 14 17.34 -13.62 -7.61
N GLU A 15 17.05 -13.83 -8.89
CA GLU A 15 15.86 -14.58 -9.27
C GLU A 15 15.92 -16.04 -8.74
N PRO A 16 14.79 -16.67 -8.42
CA PRO A 16 13.41 -16.17 -8.60
C PRO A 16 12.87 -15.38 -7.39
N TRP A 17 13.68 -15.10 -6.37
CA TRP A 17 13.21 -14.54 -5.09
C TRP A 17 12.54 -13.18 -5.25
N THR A 18 13.05 -12.34 -6.13
CA THR A 18 12.47 -11.02 -6.46
C THR A 18 11.06 -11.10 -7.05
N LYS A 19 10.67 -12.26 -7.60
CA LYS A 19 9.32 -12.49 -8.15
C LYS A 19 8.32 -12.97 -7.11
N THR A 20 8.79 -13.46 -5.96
CA THR A 20 7.91 -14.00 -4.90
C THR A 20 7.04 -12.91 -4.28
N LEU A 21 5.79 -13.26 -3.94
CA LEU A 21 4.89 -12.36 -3.22
C LEU A 21 5.51 -11.88 -1.89
N VAL A 22 6.17 -12.78 -1.15
CA VAL A 22 6.80 -12.44 0.13
C VAL A 22 7.82 -11.31 -0.02
N TYR A 23 8.71 -11.40 -1.02
CA TYR A 23 9.67 -10.32 -1.30
C TYR A 23 8.95 -9.01 -1.61
N LYS A 24 7.96 -9.03 -2.50
CA LYS A 24 7.21 -7.83 -2.91
C LYS A 24 6.46 -7.18 -1.74
N LEU A 25 5.83 -7.98 -0.86
CA LEU A 25 5.15 -7.50 0.34
C LEU A 25 6.11 -6.76 1.26
N TRP A 26 7.25 -7.37 1.60
CA TRP A 26 8.24 -6.75 2.47
C TRP A 26 8.86 -5.49 1.87
N LEU A 27 9.14 -5.51 0.57
CA LEU A 27 9.66 -4.34 -0.14
C LEU A 27 8.65 -3.18 -0.13
N CYS A 28 7.38 -3.45 -0.45
CA CYS A 28 6.32 -2.44 -0.41
C CYS A 28 6.10 -1.87 1.00
N ARG A 29 6.06 -2.74 2.02
CA ARG A 29 5.90 -2.32 3.41
C ARG A 29 7.05 -1.41 3.85
N CYS A 30 8.29 -1.76 3.52
CA CYS A 30 9.45 -0.91 3.81
C CYS A 30 9.33 0.46 3.13
N TYR A 31 8.92 0.50 1.85
CA TYR A 31 8.70 1.77 1.16
C TYR A 31 7.63 2.63 1.84
N ILE A 32 6.50 2.04 2.26
CA ILE A 32 5.41 2.78 2.91
C ILE A 32 5.85 3.31 4.27
N LYS A 33 6.47 2.49 5.12
CA LYS A 33 6.94 2.90 6.45
C LYS A 33 8.06 3.95 6.38
N LEU A 34 8.78 4.04 5.26
CA LEU A 34 9.76 5.10 4.96
C LEU A 34 9.16 6.31 4.21
N ASN A 35 7.83 6.42 4.17
CA ASN A 35 7.10 7.52 3.52
C ASN A 35 7.39 7.66 2.00
N ARG A 36 7.57 6.51 1.32
CA ARG A 36 7.81 6.38 -0.13
C ARG A 36 6.70 5.53 -0.81
N PRO A 37 5.41 5.80 -0.58
CA PRO A 37 4.33 4.94 -1.07
C PRO A 37 4.31 4.80 -2.61
N GLN A 38 4.76 5.81 -3.34
CA GLN A 38 4.83 5.73 -4.81
C GLN A 38 5.76 4.59 -5.29
N LYS A 39 6.86 4.30 -4.59
CA LYS A 39 7.72 3.16 -4.92
C LYS A 39 6.99 1.83 -4.71
N ALA A 40 6.19 1.70 -3.63
CA ALA A 40 5.35 0.51 -3.40
C ALA A 40 4.33 0.32 -4.53
N PHE A 41 3.67 1.40 -4.96
CA PHE A 41 2.77 1.33 -6.12
C PHE A 41 3.48 0.91 -7.41
N ASN A 42 4.71 1.37 -7.64
CA ASN A 42 5.47 0.96 -8.82
C ASN A 42 5.73 -0.56 -8.82
N VAL A 43 6.05 -1.15 -7.66
CA VAL A 43 6.22 -2.61 -7.49
C VAL A 43 4.92 -3.35 -7.76
N PHE A 44 3.78 -2.82 -7.29
CA PHE A 44 2.47 -3.38 -7.61
C PHE A 44 2.17 -3.34 -9.11
N THR A 45 2.39 -2.20 -9.77
CA THR A 45 2.05 -2.01 -11.19
C THR A 45 3.00 -2.72 -12.15
N SER A 46 4.21 -3.09 -11.73
CA SER A 46 5.15 -3.85 -12.57
C SER A 46 4.87 -5.36 -12.56
N GLY A 47 3.99 -5.83 -11.69
CA GLY A 47 3.58 -7.23 -11.59
C GLY A 47 2.47 -7.62 -12.58
N GLU A 48 2.26 -8.92 -12.71
CA GLU A 48 1.13 -9.48 -13.46
C GLU A 48 -0.17 -9.40 -12.64
N PRO A 49 -1.33 -9.17 -13.29
CA PRO A 49 -2.63 -9.15 -12.61
C PRO A 49 -3.03 -10.58 -12.22
N ASN A 50 -2.71 -10.98 -11.00
CA ASN A 50 -3.02 -12.30 -10.44
C ASN A 50 -3.45 -12.19 -8.96
N ALA A 51 -3.69 -13.32 -8.30
CA ALA A 51 -4.10 -13.35 -6.89
C ALA A 51 -3.09 -12.66 -5.96
N ASP A 52 -1.79 -12.78 -6.25
CA ASP A 52 -0.74 -12.11 -5.49
C ASP A 52 -0.83 -10.58 -5.61
N ALA A 53 -1.22 -10.06 -6.78
CA ALA A 53 -1.43 -8.63 -6.97
C ALA A 53 -2.57 -8.09 -6.10
N PHE A 54 -3.65 -8.87 -5.93
CA PHE A 54 -4.76 -8.49 -5.05
C PHE A 54 -4.32 -8.44 -3.58
N ILE A 55 -3.60 -9.46 -3.10
CA ILE A 55 -3.04 -9.51 -1.74
C ILE A 55 -2.08 -8.34 -1.50
N LEU A 56 -1.23 -8.04 -2.49
CA LEU A 56 -0.30 -6.92 -2.42
C LEU A 56 -1.04 -5.57 -2.34
N LEU A 57 -2.13 -5.41 -3.10
CA LEU A 57 -2.95 -4.19 -3.09
C LEU A 57 -3.66 -4.00 -1.75
N GLN A 58 -4.21 -5.06 -1.15
CA GLN A 58 -4.77 -5.04 0.21
C GLN A 58 -3.73 -4.54 1.21
N MET A 59 -2.53 -5.13 1.19
CA MET A 59 -1.43 -4.72 2.09
C MET A 59 -1.03 -3.26 1.89
N ILE A 60 -0.94 -2.79 0.64
CA ILE A 60 -0.62 -1.38 0.33
C ILE A 60 -1.70 -0.45 0.88
N ALA A 61 -2.98 -0.81 0.75
CA ALA A 61 -4.08 -0.02 1.27
C ALA A 61 -4.01 0.14 2.79
N ASP A 62 -3.86 -0.98 3.50
CA ASP A 62 -3.79 -1.02 4.97
C ASP A 62 -2.55 -0.30 5.49
N ASP A 63 -1.36 -0.60 4.96
CA ASP A 63 -0.12 0.02 5.43
C ASP A 63 -0.13 1.54 5.15
N CYS A 64 -0.68 1.99 4.01
CA CYS A 64 -0.83 3.43 3.76
C CYS A 64 -1.83 4.07 4.73
N TYR A 65 -2.91 3.37 5.08
CA TYR A 65 -3.91 3.88 6.01
C TYR A 65 -3.34 4.03 7.42
N GLU A 66 -2.65 3.00 7.92
CA GLU A 66 -1.95 3.05 9.21
C GLU A 66 -0.88 4.14 9.26
N SER A 67 -0.15 4.34 8.16
CA SER A 67 0.86 5.39 8.03
C SER A 67 0.29 6.78 7.73
N ARG A 68 -1.05 6.95 7.75
CA ARG A 68 -1.74 8.22 7.50
C ARG A 68 -1.44 8.83 6.13
N LEU A 69 -1.07 8.00 5.17
CA LEU A 69 -0.83 8.39 3.78
C LEU A 69 -2.15 8.39 3.03
N TRP A 70 -3.11 9.19 3.50
CA TRP A 70 -4.53 9.09 3.15
C TRP A 70 -4.81 9.10 1.65
N LYS A 71 -4.08 9.93 0.88
CA LYS A 71 -4.21 9.97 -0.59
C LYS A 71 -3.86 8.63 -1.24
N HIS A 72 -2.82 7.98 -0.76
CA HIS A 72 -2.35 6.69 -1.27
C HIS A 72 -3.25 5.54 -0.79
N ALA A 73 -3.69 5.59 0.47
CA ALA A 73 -4.69 4.65 1.01
C ALA A 73 -6.00 4.72 0.23
N ALA A 74 -6.56 5.92 0.02
CA ALA A 74 -7.79 6.11 -0.75
C ALA A 74 -7.65 5.60 -2.19
N ARG A 75 -6.49 5.81 -2.83
CA ARG A 75 -6.23 5.27 -4.17
C ARG A 75 -6.23 3.74 -4.18
N ALA A 76 -5.57 3.09 -3.22
CA ALA A 76 -5.54 1.63 -3.14
C ALA A 76 -6.92 1.04 -2.83
N PHE A 77 -7.62 1.58 -1.83
CA PHE A 77 -8.98 1.14 -1.48
C PHE A 77 -9.97 1.35 -2.62
N ARG A 78 -9.84 2.42 -3.40
CA ARG A 78 -10.68 2.61 -4.59
C ARG A 78 -10.55 1.43 -5.56
N HIS A 79 -9.33 0.98 -5.83
CA HIS A 79 -9.11 -0.18 -6.69
C HIS A 79 -9.67 -1.47 -6.08
N LEU A 80 -9.59 -1.64 -4.74
CA LEU A 80 -10.21 -2.78 -4.06
C LEU A 80 -11.73 -2.75 -4.17
N VAL A 81 -12.37 -1.58 -4.04
CA VAL A 81 -13.81 -1.41 -4.24
C VAL A 81 -14.22 -1.68 -5.69
N GLU A 82 -13.40 -1.28 -6.67
CA GLU A 82 -13.64 -1.59 -8.09
C GLU A 82 -13.55 -3.10 -8.39
N LEU A 83 -12.81 -3.87 -7.58
CA LEU A 83 -12.68 -5.33 -7.72
C LEU A 83 -13.74 -6.10 -6.91
N GLU A 84 -14.12 -5.60 -5.74
CA GLU A 84 -15.11 -6.19 -4.84
C GLU A 84 -16.09 -5.11 -4.34
N GLU A 85 -17.10 -4.80 -5.16
CA GLU A 85 -18.03 -3.68 -4.93
C GLU A 85 -18.87 -3.84 -3.64
N ASP A 86 -19.18 -5.08 -3.24
CA ASP A 86 -19.99 -5.38 -2.05
C ASP A 86 -19.17 -5.52 -0.75
N ASN A 87 -17.84 -5.36 -0.82
CA ASN A 87 -17.00 -5.49 0.36
C ASN A 87 -17.07 -4.24 1.24
N GLU A 88 -17.87 -4.32 2.30
CA GLU A 88 -18.10 -3.21 3.24
C GLU A 88 -16.80 -2.68 3.86
N GLN A 89 -15.79 -3.53 4.08
CA GLN A 89 -14.51 -3.09 4.66
C GLN A 89 -13.73 -2.19 3.69
N TYR A 90 -13.72 -2.49 2.39
CA TYR A 90 -13.04 -1.65 1.40
C TYR A 90 -13.77 -0.34 1.16
N ILE A 91 -15.11 -0.39 1.13
CA ILE A 91 -15.93 0.83 1.05
C ILE A 91 -15.67 1.73 2.25
N ALA A 92 -15.65 1.16 3.46
CA ALA A 92 -15.38 1.89 4.69
C ALA A 92 -13.95 2.45 4.70
N GLY A 93 -12.94 1.66 4.28
CA GLY A 93 -11.55 2.10 4.17
C GLY A 93 -11.38 3.26 3.19
N TYR A 94 -12.00 3.19 2.01
CA TYR A 94 -12.00 4.28 1.03
C TYR A 94 -12.64 5.56 1.60
N ARG A 95 -13.86 5.46 2.15
CA ARG A 95 -14.57 6.60 2.74
C ARG A 95 -13.80 7.21 3.91
N GLY A 96 -13.22 6.37 4.77
CA GLY A 96 -12.42 6.78 5.92
C GLY A 96 -11.19 7.57 5.48
N ALA A 97 -10.44 7.08 4.49
CA ALA A 97 -9.28 7.79 3.95
C ALA A 97 -9.66 9.13 3.30
N CYS A 98 -10.78 9.18 2.55
CA CYS A 98 -11.31 10.42 2.00
C CYS A 98 -11.71 11.44 3.08
N ALA A 99 -12.43 10.99 4.12
CA ALA A 99 -12.81 11.83 5.23
C ALA A 99 -11.59 12.38 5.99
N ALA A 100 -10.58 11.53 6.22
CA ALA A 100 -9.34 11.91 6.88
C ALA A 100 -8.60 13.04 6.13
N MET A 101 -8.50 12.95 4.80
CA MET A 101 -7.92 14.03 3.98
C MET A 101 -8.64 15.37 4.17
N VAL A 102 -9.97 15.37 4.19
CA VAL A 102 -10.78 16.58 4.37
C VAL A 102 -10.65 17.15 5.78
N LEU A 103 -10.54 16.30 6.80
CA LEU A 103 -10.35 16.73 8.18
C LEU A 103 -8.97 17.36 8.36
N GLU A 104 -7.91 16.74 7.84
CA GLU A 104 -6.56 17.29 7.91
C GLU A 104 -6.43 18.61 7.14
N SER A 105 -7.09 18.76 5.99
CA SER A 105 -7.11 20.04 5.27
C SER A 105 -7.79 21.17 6.05
N LYS A 106 -8.59 20.83 7.06
CA LYS A 106 -9.23 21.77 7.99
C LYS A 106 -8.45 21.93 9.30
N GLY A 107 -7.26 21.35 9.42
CA GLY A 107 -6.43 21.40 10.62
C GLY A 107 -6.91 20.48 11.75
N VAL A 108 -7.86 19.58 11.47
CA VAL A 108 -8.33 18.59 12.45
C VAL A 108 -7.35 17.42 12.46
N LYS A 109 -6.75 17.14 13.63
CA LYS A 109 -5.84 16.01 13.81
C LYS A 109 -6.63 14.70 13.82
N VAL A 110 -6.50 13.92 12.77
CA VAL A 110 -7.02 12.55 12.71
C VAL A 110 -6.16 11.65 13.59
N LYS A 111 -6.81 10.90 14.49
CA LYS A 111 -6.15 9.97 15.42
C LYS A 111 -5.96 8.62 14.77
#